data_AF-A0A4U8S825-F1
#
_entry.id   AF-A0A4U8S825-F1
#
_cell.length_a   1.000
_cell.length_b   1.000
_cell.length_c   1.000
_cell.angle_alpha   90.00
_cell.angle_beta   90.00
_cell.angle_gamma   90.00
#
_symmetry.space_group_name_H-M   'P 1'
#
loop_
_entity.id
_entity.type
_entity.pdbx_description
1 polymer ?
#
loop_
_entity_poly.entity_id
_entity_poly.type
_entity_poly.pdbx_seq_one_letter_code
_entity_poly.pdbx_strand_id
1 'polypeptide(L)'
;MKNYLSAIAQIPNMIYQEGGEYFETFATSDALIHDCGSFLAEYLYTDKPQAFIIQDQETITTEFTDFGKEILEHLYLVSTQQDIIHFIDSVVLNEQDSMKESRLAFAHSKIKINYPHATQCCIDELKESILGNIQRRHNVK
;
A
#
# COMPACT_ATOMS: atom_id res chain seq x y z
N MET A 1 -20.78 -20.56 -7.97
CA MET A 1 -19.92 -19.42 -8.40
C MET A 1 -20.67 -18.35 -9.20
N LYS A 2 -21.40 -18.66 -10.28
CA LYS A 2 -22.14 -17.63 -11.07
C LYS A 2 -23.19 -16.79 -10.31
N ASN A 3 -23.71 -17.30 -9.19
CA ASN A 3 -24.82 -16.68 -8.48
C ASN A 3 -24.41 -15.42 -7.67
N TYR A 4 -23.22 -15.40 -7.05
CA TYR A 4 -22.83 -14.27 -6.20
C TYR A 4 -22.30 -13.07 -7.01
N LEU A 5 -21.51 -13.29 -8.07
CA LEU A 5 -21.06 -12.21 -8.95
C LEU A 5 -22.23 -11.50 -9.63
N SER A 6 -23.25 -12.27 -10.02
CA SER A 6 -24.48 -11.71 -10.57
C SER A 6 -25.19 -10.83 -9.52
N ALA A 7 -25.25 -11.26 -8.27
CA ALA A 7 -25.82 -10.46 -7.18
C ALA A 7 -25.01 -9.17 -6.92
N ILE A 8 -23.68 -9.26 -6.97
CA ILE A 8 -22.77 -8.11 -6.82
C ILE A 8 -23.06 -7.07 -7.92
N ALA A 9 -23.18 -7.51 -9.16
CA ALA A 9 -23.45 -6.63 -10.31
C ALA A 9 -24.83 -5.93 -10.25
N GLN A 10 -25.74 -6.35 -9.36
CA GLN A 10 -27.04 -5.70 -9.18
C GLN A 10 -27.03 -4.62 -8.07
N ILE A 11 -25.93 -4.48 -7.31
CA ILE A 11 -25.85 -3.47 -6.25
C ILE A 11 -25.44 -2.12 -6.88
N PRO A 12 -26.28 -1.06 -6.83
CA PRO A 12 -26.08 0.16 -7.61
C PRO A 12 -24.76 0.91 -7.37
N ASN A 13 -24.18 0.73 -6.18
CA ASN A 13 -22.96 1.41 -5.72
C ASN A 13 -21.79 0.45 -5.48
N MET A 14 -21.84 -0.74 -6.09
CA MET A 14 -20.73 -1.68 -6.05
C MET A 14 -20.21 -1.94 -7.46
N ILE A 15 -18.90 -1.90 -7.60
CA ILE A 15 -18.21 -2.23 -8.84
C ILE A 15 -17.40 -3.48 -8.58
N TYR A 16 -17.62 -4.51 -9.40
CA TYR A 16 -16.73 -5.66 -9.45
C TYR A 16 -15.66 -5.42 -10.50
N GLN A 17 -14.40 -5.44 -10.07
CA GLN A 17 -13.25 -5.25 -10.93
C GLN A 17 -12.55 -6.58 -11.14
N GLU A 18 -12.47 -7.02 -12.39
CA GLU A 18 -11.70 -8.20 -12.81
C GLU A 18 -10.37 -7.77 -13.43
N GLY A 19 -9.32 -8.57 -13.23
CA GLY A 19 -7.98 -8.31 -13.76
C GLY A 19 -7.01 -7.77 -12.71
N GLY A 20 -5.80 -7.42 -13.15
CA GLY A 20 -4.70 -6.98 -12.30
C GLY A 20 -4.46 -5.47 -12.28
N GLU A 21 -5.19 -4.68 -13.07
CA GLU A 21 -5.04 -3.23 -13.13
C GLU A 21 -5.83 -2.58 -12.01
N TYR A 22 -5.18 -2.14 -10.91
CA TYR A 22 -5.84 -1.50 -9.77
C TYR A 22 -5.29 -0.10 -9.44
N PHE A 23 -4.28 0.39 -10.17
CA PHE A 23 -3.62 1.66 -9.87
C PHE A 23 -4.57 2.87 -9.97
N GLU A 24 -5.43 2.92 -10.99
CA GLU A 24 -6.43 3.98 -11.10
C GLU A 24 -7.42 3.91 -9.94
N THR A 25 -7.94 2.72 -9.63
CA THR A 25 -8.84 2.50 -8.50
C THR A 25 -8.23 2.97 -7.19
N PHE A 26 -6.96 2.65 -6.94
CA PHE A 26 -6.23 3.13 -5.76
C PHE A 26 -6.14 4.66 -5.76
N ALA A 27 -5.70 5.26 -6.86
CA ALA A 27 -5.54 6.70 -6.97
C ALA A 27 -6.86 7.46 -6.75
N THR A 28 -7.98 6.94 -7.24
CA THR A 28 -9.30 7.59 -7.14
C THR A 28 -10.09 7.21 -5.89
N SER A 29 -9.77 6.11 -5.21
CA SER A 29 -10.44 5.71 -3.95
C SER A 29 -10.20 6.71 -2.82
N ASP A 30 -11.09 6.81 -1.83
CA ASP A 30 -10.88 7.65 -0.63
C ASP A 30 -10.19 6.91 0.52
N ALA A 31 -10.33 5.58 0.54
CA ALA A 31 -9.70 4.68 1.50
C ALA A 31 -9.67 3.24 0.96
N LEU A 32 -8.87 2.37 1.59
CA LEU A 32 -8.79 0.93 1.27
C LEU A 32 -9.08 0.08 2.51
N ILE A 33 -9.85 -1.00 2.35
CA ILE A 33 -10.01 -2.06 3.36
C ILE A 33 -9.59 -3.37 2.70
N HIS A 34 -8.58 -4.05 3.24
CA HIS A 34 -7.97 -5.23 2.60
C HIS A 34 -7.25 -6.14 3.60
N ASP A 35 -6.95 -7.37 3.19
CA ASP A 35 -6.08 -8.35 3.89
C ASP A 35 -4.81 -8.67 3.09
N CYS A 36 -4.60 -7.98 1.95
CA CYS A 36 -3.47 -8.21 1.05
C CYS A 36 -2.17 -7.57 1.57
N GLY A 37 -1.18 -8.38 1.93
CA GLY A 37 0.10 -7.90 2.46
C GLY A 37 0.92 -7.04 1.49
N SER A 38 0.86 -7.29 0.17
CA SER A 38 1.60 -6.46 -0.80
C SER A 38 1.07 -5.03 -0.88
N PHE A 39 -0.24 -4.86 -0.67
CA PHE A 39 -0.87 -3.53 -0.74
C PHE A 39 -0.51 -2.61 0.42
N LEU A 40 0.02 -3.15 1.53
CA LEU A 40 0.42 -2.36 2.70
C LEU A 40 1.32 -1.18 2.31
N ALA A 41 2.42 -1.45 1.60
CA ALA A 41 3.36 -0.42 1.17
C ALA A 41 2.88 0.32 -0.08
N GLU A 42 2.22 -0.38 -1.02
CA GLU A 42 1.80 0.19 -2.30
C GLU A 42 0.75 1.29 -2.12
N TYR A 43 -0.26 1.08 -1.25
CA TYR A 43 -1.33 2.05 -1.06
C TYR A 43 -0.86 3.33 -0.34
N LEU A 44 0.25 3.27 0.41
CA LEU A 44 0.85 4.47 1.05
C LEU A 44 1.29 5.53 0.04
N TYR A 45 1.47 5.18 -1.25
CA TYR A 45 1.72 6.17 -2.29
C TYR A 45 0.54 7.13 -2.52
N THR A 46 -0.68 6.73 -2.15
CA THR A 46 -1.90 7.55 -2.29
C THR A 46 -2.06 8.61 -1.20
N ASP A 47 -1.31 8.50 -0.09
CA ASP A 47 -1.47 9.32 1.13
C ASP A 47 -2.81 9.13 1.89
N LYS A 48 -3.67 8.23 1.41
CA LYS A 48 -5.01 7.97 1.95
C LYS A 48 -5.01 6.89 3.04
N PRO A 49 -6.01 6.87 3.93
CA PRO A 49 -6.10 5.87 4.99
C PRO A 49 -6.41 4.48 4.42
N GLN A 50 -5.83 3.45 5.04
CA GLN A 50 -6.19 2.05 4.79
C GLN A 50 -6.40 1.31 6.11
N ALA A 51 -7.33 0.36 6.07
CA ALA A 51 -7.60 -0.59 7.14
C ALA A 51 -7.16 -1.99 6.71
N PHE A 52 -6.26 -2.58 7.51
CA PHE A 52 -5.78 -3.93 7.31
C PHE A 52 -6.60 -4.91 8.16
N ILE A 53 -7.24 -5.88 7.50
CA ILE A 53 -8.01 -6.93 8.16
C ILE A 53 -7.03 -7.94 8.74
N ILE A 54 -7.11 -8.14 10.05
CA ILE A 54 -6.26 -9.09 10.75
C ILE A 54 -7.09 -10.02 11.63
N GLN A 55 -6.69 -11.30 11.69
CA GLN A 55 -7.36 -12.28 12.54
C GLN A 55 -7.09 -11.99 14.03
N ASP A 56 -5.82 -11.79 14.38
CA ASP A 56 -5.36 -11.58 15.75
C ASP A 56 -3.96 -10.94 15.77
N GLN A 57 -3.51 -10.53 16.96
CA GLN A 57 -2.18 -9.93 17.14
C GLN A 57 -1.03 -10.92 16.94
N GLU A 58 -1.28 -12.22 17.11
CA GLU A 58 -0.25 -13.26 16.88
C GLU A 58 0.15 -13.31 15.41
N THR A 59 -0.83 -13.13 14.51
CA THR A 59 -0.63 -13.04 13.06
C THR A 59 0.42 -11.99 12.67
N ILE A 60 0.46 -10.84 13.35
CA ILE A 60 1.48 -9.79 13.12
C ILE A 60 2.89 -10.34 13.37
N THR A 61 3.02 -11.14 14.42
CA THR A 61 4.32 -11.64 14.86
C THR A 61 4.82 -12.78 13.97
N THR A 62 3.93 -13.66 13.52
CA THR A 62 4.29 -14.88 12.78
C THR A 62 4.39 -14.67 11.27
N GLU A 63 3.53 -13.83 10.68
CA GLU A 63 3.40 -13.74 9.23
C GLU A 63 4.10 -12.52 8.60
N PHE A 64 4.46 -11.51 9.40
CA PHE A 64 5.05 -10.28 8.88
C PHE A 64 6.54 -10.19 9.12
N THR A 65 7.24 -9.66 8.11
CA THR A 65 8.63 -9.19 8.26
C THR A 65 8.68 -7.99 9.20
N ASP A 66 9.86 -7.68 9.74
CA ASP A 66 10.02 -6.51 10.61
C ASP A 66 9.59 -5.20 9.93
N PHE A 67 9.87 -5.08 8.63
CA PHE A 67 9.40 -3.95 7.84
C PHE A 67 7.87 -3.93 7.67
N GLY A 68 7.24 -5.11 7.51
CA GLY A 68 5.79 -5.23 7.50
C GLY A 68 5.16 -4.79 8.82
N LYS A 69 5.77 -5.16 9.96
CA LYS A 69 5.35 -4.73 11.29
C LYS A 69 5.45 -3.21 11.45
N GLU A 70 6.56 -2.61 11.02
CA GLU A 70 6.74 -1.15 11.00
C GLU A 70 5.62 -0.46 10.20
N ILE A 71 5.23 -1.00 9.04
CA ILE A 71 4.11 -0.43 8.27
C ILE A 71 2.80 -0.51 9.07
N LEU A 72 2.49 -1.66 9.67
CA LEU A 72 1.23 -1.90 10.39
C LEU A 72 1.04 -0.94 11.58
N GLU A 73 2.11 -0.45 12.21
CA GLU A 73 2.05 0.58 13.27
C GLU A 73 1.40 1.90 12.80
N HIS A 74 1.34 2.13 11.49
CA HIS A 74 0.83 3.35 10.87
C HIS A 74 -0.52 3.16 10.16
N LEU A 75 -1.16 1.99 10.29
CA LEU A 75 -2.43 1.65 9.64
C LEU A 75 -3.51 1.30 10.66
N TYR A 76 -4.77 1.40 10.24
CA TYR A 76 -5.89 0.92 11.05
C TYR A 76 -5.94 -0.60 10.99
N LEU A 77 -5.87 -1.27 12.13
CA LEU A 77 -6.06 -2.73 12.21
C LEU A 77 -7.53 -3.02 12.56
N VAL A 78 -8.17 -3.87 11.77
CA VAL A 78 -9.59 -4.22 11.96
C VAL A 78 -9.75 -5.74 12.02
N SER A 79 -10.56 -6.25 12.94
CA SER A 79 -10.79 -7.70 13.09
C SER A 79 -12.27 -8.06 13.15
N THR A 80 -13.13 -7.08 13.38
CA THR A 80 -14.57 -7.29 13.52
C THR A 80 -15.36 -6.42 12.56
N GLN A 81 -16.62 -6.79 12.33
CA GLN A 81 -17.58 -5.96 11.60
C GLN A 81 -17.70 -4.56 12.22
N GLN A 82 -17.65 -4.46 13.56
CA GLN A 82 -17.79 -3.19 14.25
C GLN A 82 -16.57 -2.29 14.01
N ASP A 83 -15.37 -2.85 13.91
CA ASP A 83 -14.15 -2.11 13.60
C ASP A 83 -14.20 -1.56 12.16
N ILE A 84 -14.69 -2.36 11.21
CA ILE A 84 -14.86 -1.94 9.81
C ILE A 84 -15.87 -0.79 9.72
N ILE A 85 -17.03 -0.91 10.39
CA ILE A 85 -18.03 0.16 10.43
C ILE A 85 -17.43 1.42 11.08
N HIS A 86 -16.70 1.27 12.17
CA HIS A 86 -16.06 2.41 12.84
C HIS A 86 -15.02 3.11 11.96
N PHE A 87 -14.21 2.37 11.20
CA PHE A 87 -13.28 2.92 10.23
C PHE A 87 -14.01 3.73 9.15
N ILE A 88 -15.08 3.17 8.57
CA ILE A 88 -15.88 3.87 7.55
C ILE A 88 -16.49 5.15 8.13
N ASP A 89 -17.22 5.05 9.23
CA ASP A 89 -17.95 6.18 9.79
C ASP A 89 -16.99 7.28 10.30
N SER A 90 -15.96 6.91 11.04
CA SER A 90 -15.11 7.89 11.73
C SER A 90 -14.02 8.43 10.80
N VAL A 91 -13.28 7.53 10.14
CA VAL A 91 -12.09 7.90 9.35
C VAL A 91 -12.50 8.41 7.97
N VAL A 92 -13.40 7.69 7.29
CA VAL A 92 -13.78 8.03 5.90
C VAL A 92 -14.85 9.10 5.85
N LEU A 93 -15.99 8.92 6.52
CA LEU A 93 -17.13 9.83 6.41
C LEU A 93 -16.99 11.09 7.26
N ASN A 94 -16.44 10.97 8.48
CA ASN A 94 -16.25 12.10 9.39
C ASN A 94 -14.83 12.69 9.36
N GLU A 95 -13.95 12.18 8.50
CA GLU A 95 -12.56 12.66 8.29
C GLU A 95 -11.70 12.68 9.58
N GLN A 96 -12.01 11.82 10.56
CA GLN A 96 -11.27 11.71 11.83
C GLN A 96 -10.08 10.75 11.70
N ASP A 97 -9.17 11.07 10.78
CA ASP A 97 -7.97 10.27 10.50
C ASP A 97 -6.84 10.55 11.51
N SER A 98 -6.96 9.94 12.69
CA SER A 98 -5.96 10.00 13.77
C SER A 98 -4.58 9.48 13.37
N MET A 99 -4.46 8.65 12.33
CA MET A 99 -3.19 8.06 11.88
C MET A 99 -2.55 8.84 10.73
N LYS A 100 -3.20 9.89 10.22
CA LYS A 100 -2.73 10.66 9.05
C LYS A 100 -1.29 11.12 9.20
N GLU A 101 -0.98 11.84 10.27
CA GLU A 101 0.34 12.46 10.45
C GLU A 101 1.44 11.40 10.52
N SER A 102 1.25 10.33 11.31
CA SER A 102 2.24 9.26 11.46
C SER A 102 2.41 8.47 10.16
N ARG A 103 1.30 8.15 9.47
CA ARG A 103 1.30 7.45 8.18
C ARG A 103 2.04 8.22 7.11
N LEU A 104 1.79 9.53 6.97
CA LEU A 104 2.47 10.37 5.98
C LEU A 104 3.97 10.52 6.29
N ALA A 105 4.32 10.73 7.56
CA ALA A 105 5.72 10.84 7.97
C ALA A 105 6.50 9.55 7.70
N PHE A 106 5.91 8.39 8.02
CA PHE A 106 6.50 7.09 7.72
C PHE A 106 6.62 6.86 6.21
N ALA A 107 5.54 7.08 5.45
CA ALA A 107 5.54 6.89 4.01
C ALA A 107 6.62 7.74 3.32
N HIS A 108 6.73 9.02 3.67
CA HIS A 108 7.74 9.91 3.10
C HIS A 108 9.18 9.47 3.45
N SER A 109 9.41 9.02 4.68
CA SER A 109 10.77 8.70 5.15
C SER A 109 11.25 7.28 4.79
N LYS A 110 10.34 6.32 4.63
CA LYS A 110 10.67 4.89 4.49
C LYS A 110 10.19 4.24 3.20
N ILE A 111 9.12 4.74 2.60
CA ILE A 111 8.45 4.08 1.46
C ILE A 111 8.71 4.84 0.17
N LYS A 112 8.39 6.14 0.14
CA LYS A 112 8.47 7.00 -1.05
C LYS A 112 9.91 7.51 -1.30
N ILE A 113 10.90 6.67 -1.04
CA ILE A 113 12.31 7.00 -1.25
C ILE A 113 12.50 7.22 -2.76
N ASN A 114 13.15 8.33 -3.12
CA ASN A 114 13.36 8.76 -4.49
C ASN A 114 12.08 9.03 -5.29
N TYR A 115 10.88 9.00 -4.72
CA TYR A 115 9.65 9.37 -5.44
C TYR A 115 9.70 10.87 -5.85
N PRO A 116 9.29 11.24 -7.08
CA PRO A 116 8.75 10.41 -8.17
C PRO A 116 9.83 9.89 -9.15
N HIS A 117 11.10 10.03 -8.82
CA HIS A 117 12.26 9.76 -9.66
C HIS A 117 12.89 8.39 -9.45
N ALA A 118 12.25 7.45 -8.74
CA ALA A 118 12.82 6.15 -8.40
C ALA A 118 13.36 5.40 -9.65
N THR A 119 12.59 5.38 -10.74
CA THR A 119 13.03 4.78 -12.01
C THR A 119 14.26 5.48 -12.58
N GLN A 120 14.31 6.81 -12.51
CA GLN A 120 15.46 7.58 -13.00
C GLN A 120 16.71 7.28 -12.16
N CYS A 121 16.59 7.23 -10.83
CA CYS A 121 17.67 6.84 -9.93
C CYS A 121 18.21 5.44 -10.28
N CYS A 122 17.33 4.45 -10.48
CA CYS A 122 17.73 3.11 -10.91
C CYS A 122 18.46 3.13 -12.26
N ILE A 123 17.98 3.91 -13.22
CA ILE A 123 18.63 4.04 -14.54
C ILE A 123 20.03 4.64 -14.40
N ASP A 124 20.18 5.67 -13.57
CA ASP A 124 21.46 6.35 -13.38
C ASP A 124 22.48 5.44 -12.67
N GLU A 125 22.06 4.72 -11.63
CA GLU A 125 22.90 3.72 -10.96
C GLU A 125 23.35 2.59 -11.92
N LEU A 126 22.45 2.10 -12.76
CA LEU A 126 22.78 1.07 -13.77
C LEU A 126 23.79 1.60 -14.79
N LYS A 127 23.61 2.82 -15.30
CA LYS A 127 24.55 3.46 -16.23
C LYS A 127 25.92 3.62 -15.59
N GLU A 128 25.99 4.13 -14.36
CA GLU A 128 27.24 4.31 -13.63
C GLU A 128 27.95 2.97 -13.38
N SER A 129 27.22 1.94 -12.98
CA SER A 129 27.77 0.59 -12.77
C SER A 129 28.39 0.04 -14.06
N ILE A 130 27.71 0.18 -15.20
CA ILE A 130 28.22 -0.32 -16.49
C ILE A 130 29.41 0.51 -16.97
N LEU A 131 29.29 1.84 -16.99
CA LEU A 131 30.30 2.74 -17.55
C LEU A 131 31.56 2.85 -16.67
N GLY A 132 31.39 2.89 -15.36
CA GLY A 132 32.49 2.89 -14.38
C GLY A 132 33.26 1.57 -14.36
N ASN A 133 32.65 0.47 -14.78
CA ASN A 133 33.33 -0.82 -14.99
C ASN A 133 34.11 -0.87 -16.31
N ILE A 134 33.66 -0.17 -17.36
CA ILE A 134 34.38 -0.07 -18.64
C ILE A 134 35.66 0.77 -18.48
N GLN A 135 35.60 1.91 -17.79
CA GLN A 135 36.78 2.76 -17.56
C GLN A 135 37.85 2.06 -16.70
N ARG A 136 37.46 1.29 -15.69
CA ARG A 136 38.39 0.50 -14.87
C ARG A 136 39.11 -0.60 -15.66
N ARG A 137 38.48 -1.20 -16.68
CA ARG A 137 39.13 -2.20 -17.56
C ARG A 137 40.12 -1.59 -18.56
N HIS A 138 40.01 -0.31 -18.87
CA HIS A 138 40.97 0.39 -19.75
C HIS A 138 42.17 0.98 -19.00
N ASN A 139 42.05 1.24 -17.70
CA ASN A 139 43.16 1.72 -16.86
C ASN A 139 43.98 0.61 -16.20
N VAL A 140 43.69 -0.67 -16.48
CA VAL A 140 44.54 -1.81 -16.15
C VAL A 140 45.22 -2.30 -17.43
N LYS A 141 46.15 -1.50 -17.94
CA LYS A 141 47.17 -1.87 -18.93
C LYS A 141 48.44 -1.08 -18.66
#